data_AF-A0A1D6IF13-F1
#
_entry.id   AF-A0A1D6IF13-F1
#
_cell.length_a   1.000
_cell.length_b   1.000
_cell.length_c   1.000
_cell.angle_alpha   90.00
_cell.angle_beta   90.00
_cell.angle_gamma   90.00
#
_symmetry.space_group_name_H-M   'P 1'
#
loop_
_entity.id
_entity.type
_entity.pdbx_description
1 polymer ?
#
loop_
_entity_poly.entity_id
_entity_poly.type
_entity_poly.pdbx_seq_one_letter_code
_entity_poly.pdbx_strand_id
1 'polypeptide(L)'
;MASPELPGAKRNNVLVPPSPLLRLNDDLLADIFLRLPTLADVGRAATTCASFRRVVADSTFLRRLRSVHPAPLLGLLLFSSVHPAEPPHPSAPYARALQRAADLSFSFVPCAGRWIPIDARDGRVLLESETMGGDFAVCDPVSRRYLFLPRIPGHPAAQRCRRLEPFLVPASNEEPETSLRVVCVAERKPGQLVAFVFSSDTGRWGSLTVDVSVPPSCKFSWSSYGFGSCYWKVTGSNKLLGLDTRSMVFSSFDIPSGYGQQDSVVVEAAEGRFRMFTLHNSMISAASYLVHAVRVIREEGNNLWQVKRRVRLPSQYIFSFADATDKHLLLRGIPWNLHLEPSTPGADIGYFSVEFESMQVEKICGIRNLLYAKLYTGFPPSLSLPSI
;
A
#
# COMPACT_ATOMS: atom_id res chain seq x y z
N MET A 1 51.40 19.51 -55.35
CA MET A 1 51.23 18.19 -54.71
C MET A 1 49.76 17.84 -54.79
N ALA A 2 49.40 16.87 -55.65
CA ALA A 2 48.02 16.45 -55.84
C ALA A 2 47.57 15.59 -54.65
N SER A 3 46.49 16.01 -53.96
CA SER A 3 45.85 15.22 -52.91
C SER A 3 45.19 13.97 -53.51
N PRO A 4 45.29 12.80 -52.86
CA PRO A 4 44.63 11.59 -53.34
C PRO A 4 43.15 11.58 -52.94
N GLU A 5 42.28 11.23 -53.89
CA GLU A 5 40.86 10.99 -53.68
C GLU A 5 40.64 9.78 -52.75
N LEU A 6 39.83 9.97 -51.70
CA LEU A 6 39.35 8.88 -50.85
C LEU A 6 38.29 8.04 -51.60
N PRO A 7 38.32 6.70 -51.49
CA PRO A 7 37.29 5.87 -52.11
C PRO A 7 35.96 6.02 -51.38
N GLY A 8 34.92 6.41 -52.13
CA GLY A 8 33.55 6.50 -51.65
C GLY A 8 33.04 5.15 -51.14
N ALA A 9 32.82 5.05 -49.83
CA ALA A 9 32.15 3.93 -49.22
C ALA A 9 30.68 3.89 -49.70
N LYS A 10 30.37 2.98 -50.62
CA LYS A 10 28.99 2.60 -50.95
C LYS A 10 28.33 2.02 -49.69
N ARG A 11 27.54 2.83 -49.00
CA ARG A 11 26.54 2.36 -48.03
C ARG A 11 25.50 1.54 -48.80
N ASN A 12 25.68 0.22 -48.83
CA ASN A 12 24.59 -0.70 -49.18
C ASN A 12 23.53 -0.59 -48.07
N ASN A 13 22.55 0.30 -48.26
CA ASN A 13 21.30 0.27 -47.50
C ASN A 13 20.52 -0.97 -47.94
N VAL A 14 20.83 -2.12 -47.35
CA VAL A 14 19.90 -3.25 -47.35
C VAL A 14 18.68 -2.79 -46.56
N LEU A 15 17.57 -2.56 -47.27
CA LEU A 15 16.25 -2.32 -46.68
C LEU A 15 15.86 -3.56 -45.86
N VAL A 16 16.15 -3.53 -44.55
CA VAL A 16 15.58 -4.49 -43.61
C VAL A 16 14.06 -4.32 -43.66
N PRO A 17 13.28 -5.35 -44.02
CA PRO A 17 11.83 -5.22 -44.06
C PRO A 17 11.33 -4.78 -42.67
N PRO A 18 10.31 -3.89 -42.59
CA PRO A 18 9.81 -3.43 -41.30
C PRO A 18 9.37 -4.64 -40.48
N SER A 19 9.84 -4.70 -39.23
CA SER A 19 9.54 -5.78 -38.28
C SER A 19 8.05 -6.13 -38.30
N PRO A 20 7.65 -7.41 -38.29
CA PRO A 20 6.24 -7.81 -38.36
C PRO A 20 5.34 -7.10 -37.34
N LEU A 21 5.88 -6.79 -36.15
CA LEU A 21 5.17 -6.06 -35.10
C LEU A 21 4.77 -4.64 -35.50
N LEU A 22 5.51 -3.97 -36.39
CA LEU A 22 5.16 -2.63 -36.88
C LEU A 22 3.97 -2.65 -37.85
N ARG A 23 3.52 -3.83 -38.29
CA ARG A 23 2.31 -4.01 -39.11
C ARG A 23 1.06 -4.29 -38.27
N LEU A 24 1.23 -4.57 -36.98
CA LEU A 24 0.10 -4.77 -36.07
C LEU A 24 -0.53 -3.42 -35.74
N ASN A 25 -1.84 -3.40 -35.55
CA ASN A 25 -2.53 -2.21 -35.03
C ASN A 25 -2.22 -2.01 -33.54
N ASP A 26 -2.55 -0.84 -33.02
CA ASP A 26 -2.25 -0.47 -31.64
C ASP A 26 -2.94 -1.40 -30.62
N ASP A 27 -4.14 -1.91 -30.93
CA ASP A 27 -4.89 -2.82 -30.06
C ASP A 27 -4.18 -4.17 -29.88
N LEU A 28 -3.67 -4.76 -30.97
CA LEU A 28 -2.91 -6.01 -30.90
C LEU A 28 -1.56 -5.81 -30.20
N LEU A 29 -0.91 -4.65 -30.42
CA LEU A 29 0.31 -4.31 -29.68
C LEU A 29 0.03 -4.17 -28.18
N ALA A 30 -1.07 -3.51 -27.81
CA ALA A 30 -1.51 -3.39 -26.43
C ALA A 30 -1.72 -4.77 -25.80
N ASP A 31 -2.43 -5.68 -26.48
CA ASP A 31 -2.67 -7.04 -25.99
C ASP A 31 -1.39 -7.86 -25.82
N ILE A 32 -0.40 -7.67 -26.71
CA ILE A 32 0.92 -8.30 -26.60
C ILE A 32 1.67 -7.73 -25.39
N PHE A 33 1.72 -6.39 -25.23
CA PHE A 33 2.46 -5.76 -24.15
C PHE A 33 1.85 -6.04 -22.77
N LEU A 34 0.53 -6.16 -22.66
CA LEU A 34 -0.14 -6.53 -21.41
C LEU A 34 0.24 -7.95 -20.93
N ARG A 35 0.58 -8.85 -21.86
CA ARG A 35 1.00 -10.23 -21.57
C ARG A 35 2.48 -10.37 -21.25
N LEU A 36 3.26 -9.29 -21.33
CA LEU A 36 4.66 -9.32 -20.90
C LEU A 36 4.71 -9.63 -19.40
N PRO A 37 5.68 -10.43 -18.93
CA PRO A 37 5.65 -11.00 -17.58
C PRO A 37 5.95 -9.98 -16.49
N THR A 38 6.64 -8.88 -16.80
CA THR A 38 7.02 -7.86 -15.82
C THR A 38 6.80 -6.44 -16.33
N LEU A 39 6.59 -5.49 -15.42
CA LEU A 39 6.57 -4.06 -15.75
C LEU A 39 7.88 -3.57 -16.37
N ALA A 40 9.01 -4.23 -16.06
CA ALA A 40 10.28 -3.93 -16.69
C ALA A 40 10.30 -4.31 -18.18
N ASP A 41 9.65 -5.42 -18.56
CA ASP A 41 9.49 -5.81 -19.97
C ASP A 41 8.60 -4.83 -20.73
N VAL A 42 7.50 -4.37 -20.13
CA VAL A 42 6.64 -3.32 -20.70
C VAL A 42 7.44 -2.04 -20.93
N GLY A 43 8.23 -1.64 -19.93
CA GLY A 43 9.16 -0.50 -20.03
C GLY A 43 10.16 -0.69 -21.17
N ARG A 44 10.78 -1.87 -21.31
CA ARG A 44 11.70 -2.20 -22.41
C ARG A 44 11.00 -2.10 -23.77
N ALA A 45 9.79 -2.65 -23.90
CA ALA A 45 9.01 -2.57 -25.13
C ALA A 45 8.78 -1.11 -25.54
N ALA A 46 8.37 -0.24 -24.61
CA ALA A 46 8.16 1.19 -24.84
C ALA A 46 9.42 1.94 -25.33
N THR A 47 10.63 1.42 -25.06
CA THR A 47 11.89 2.04 -25.55
C THR A 47 12.25 1.65 -26.97
N THR A 48 11.59 0.65 -27.57
CA THR A 48 11.96 0.08 -28.88
C THR A 48 11.73 1.06 -30.04
N CYS A 49 10.58 1.73 -30.06
CA CYS A 49 10.24 2.70 -31.11
C CYS A 49 9.15 3.68 -30.65
N ALA A 50 8.93 4.75 -31.41
CA ALA A 50 7.91 5.76 -31.10
C ALA A 50 6.48 5.18 -31.08
N SER A 51 6.15 4.24 -31.97
CA SER A 51 4.84 3.59 -32.00
C SER A 51 4.57 2.80 -30.72
N PHE A 52 5.54 2.02 -30.24
CA PHE A 52 5.39 1.23 -29.01
C PHE A 52 5.29 2.13 -27.79
N ARG A 53 6.09 3.21 -27.75
CA ARG A 53 5.98 4.24 -26.71
C ARG A 53 4.59 4.86 -26.68
N ARG A 54 4.01 5.18 -27.84
CA ARG A 54 2.66 5.75 -27.96
C ARG A 54 1.60 4.81 -27.40
N VAL A 55 1.67 3.51 -27.74
CA VAL A 55 0.75 2.49 -27.19
C VAL A 55 0.88 2.40 -25.66
N VAL A 56 2.10 2.33 -25.12
CA VAL A 56 2.32 2.20 -23.67
C VAL A 56 1.93 3.47 -22.91
N ALA A 57 2.04 4.65 -23.53
CA ALA A 57 1.65 5.93 -22.94
C ALA A 57 0.14 6.21 -23.03
N ASP A 58 -0.63 5.39 -23.75
CA ASP A 58 -2.08 5.56 -23.87
C ASP A 58 -2.78 5.29 -22.53
N SER A 59 -3.76 6.11 -22.18
CA SER A 59 -4.45 5.99 -20.89
C SER A 59 -5.27 4.71 -20.78
N THR A 60 -5.84 4.22 -21.89
CA THR A 60 -6.57 2.95 -21.93
C THR A 60 -5.62 1.78 -21.72
N PHE A 61 -4.44 1.81 -22.36
CA PHE A 61 -3.40 0.81 -22.11
C PHE A 61 -2.98 0.80 -20.65
N LEU A 62 -2.66 1.96 -20.06
CA LEU A 62 -2.22 2.06 -18.67
C LEU A 62 -3.30 1.58 -17.70
N ARG A 63 -4.59 1.88 -17.94
CA ARG A 63 -5.70 1.34 -17.14
C ARG A 63 -5.74 -0.19 -17.18
N ARG A 64 -5.64 -0.77 -18.38
CA ARG A 64 -5.60 -2.23 -18.57
C ARG A 64 -4.35 -2.85 -17.94
N LEU A 65 -3.21 -2.16 -18.00
CA LEU A 65 -1.98 -2.61 -17.37
C LEU A 65 -2.16 -2.71 -15.86
N ARG A 66 -2.81 -1.73 -15.23
CA ARG A 66 -3.06 -1.69 -13.79
C ARG A 66 -4.02 -2.77 -13.29
N SER A 67 -4.93 -3.26 -14.15
CA SER A 67 -5.84 -4.36 -13.80
C SER A 67 -5.19 -5.75 -13.93
N VAL A 68 -4.15 -5.88 -14.76
CA VAL A 68 -3.45 -7.15 -15.01
C VAL A 68 -2.18 -7.28 -14.17
N HIS A 69 -1.46 -6.18 -13.94
CA HIS A 69 -0.20 -6.16 -13.21
C HIS A 69 -0.40 -5.61 -11.79
N PRO A 70 0.09 -6.29 -10.73
CA PRO A 70 0.12 -5.71 -9.40
C PRO A 70 0.96 -4.43 -9.35
N ALA A 71 0.50 -3.42 -8.60
CA ALA A 71 1.34 -2.30 -8.22
C ALA A 71 2.51 -2.81 -7.35
N PRO A 72 3.77 -2.55 -7.73
CA PRO A 72 4.91 -2.98 -6.92
C PRO A 72 4.96 -2.22 -5.58
N LEU A 73 5.48 -2.89 -4.55
CA LEU A 73 5.85 -2.26 -3.29
C LEU A 73 7.09 -1.39 -3.49
N LEU A 74 6.93 -0.07 -3.46
CA LEU A 74 8.00 0.89 -3.77
C LEU A 74 8.75 1.34 -2.51
N GLY A 75 8.20 1.14 -1.32
CA GLY A 75 8.85 1.55 -0.07
C GLY A 75 7.87 1.74 1.08
N LEU A 76 8.22 2.63 1.99
CA LEU A 76 7.50 2.92 3.22
C LEU A 76 7.21 4.42 3.37
N LEU A 77 6.00 4.77 3.79
CA LEU A 77 5.70 6.10 4.28
C LEU A 77 6.23 6.25 5.71
N LEU A 78 7.09 7.21 5.96
CA LEU A 78 7.72 7.45 7.27
C LEU A 78 7.73 8.94 7.59
N PHE A 79 7.08 9.33 8.69
CA PHE A 79 6.98 10.69 9.23
C PHE A 79 6.53 11.79 8.26
N SER A 80 7.38 12.20 7.33
CA SER A 80 7.13 13.28 6.38
C SER A 80 7.73 12.96 5.00
N SER A 81 8.05 11.70 4.74
CA SER A 81 8.58 11.29 3.45
C SER A 81 8.30 9.83 3.09
N VAL A 82 8.56 9.45 1.83
CA VAL A 82 8.61 8.05 1.41
C VAL A 82 10.05 7.56 1.38
N HIS A 83 10.33 6.51 2.15
CA HIS A 83 11.60 5.80 2.12
C HIS A 83 11.54 4.69 1.08
N PRO A 84 12.42 4.67 0.08
CA PRO A 84 12.38 3.69 -1.00
C PRO A 84 12.75 2.29 -0.49
N ALA A 85 12.27 1.26 -1.19
CA ALA A 85 12.78 -0.10 -1.06
C ALA A 85 14.24 -0.17 -1.52
N GLU A 86 15.08 -0.85 -0.74
CA GLU A 86 16.52 -0.93 -0.93
C GLU A 86 16.93 -2.26 -1.59
N PRO A 87 18.04 -2.31 -2.36
CA PRO A 87 18.58 -3.59 -2.81
C PRO A 87 18.89 -4.52 -1.62
N PRO A 88 18.69 -5.84 -1.76
CA PRO A 88 18.39 -6.58 -2.99
C PRO A 88 16.89 -6.71 -3.32
N HIS A 89 16.00 -5.91 -2.71
CA HIS A 89 14.55 -6.01 -2.95
C HIS A 89 14.21 -5.87 -4.45
N PRO A 90 13.34 -6.72 -5.03
CA PRO A 90 13.03 -6.71 -6.47
C PRO A 90 12.52 -5.35 -6.97
N SER A 91 11.76 -4.63 -6.15
CA SER A 91 11.25 -3.29 -6.47
C SER A 91 12.26 -2.14 -6.35
N ALA A 92 13.49 -2.37 -5.85
CA ALA A 92 14.46 -1.30 -5.65
C ALA A 92 14.75 -0.44 -6.90
N PRO A 93 14.80 -0.99 -8.14
CA PRO A 93 14.90 -0.18 -9.35
C PRO A 93 13.71 0.76 -9.55
N TYR A 94 12.48 0.29 -9.28
CA TYR A 94 11.27 1.10 -9.39
C TYR A 94 11.22 2.18 -8.30
N ALA A 95 11.62 1.84 -7.08
CA ALA A 95 11.71 2.78 -5.96
C ALA A 95 12.68 3.93 -6.24
N ARG A 96 13.84 3.62 -6.84
CA ARG A 96 14.81 4.65 -7.30
C ARG A 96 14.27 5.50 -8.44
N ALA A 97 13.53 4.91 -9.37
CA ALA A 97 12.89 5.68 -10.45
C ALA A 97 11.85 6.65 -9.88
N LEU A 98 11.04 6.20 -8.92
CA LEU A 98 10.10 7.04 -8.18
C LEU A 98 10.83 8.19 -7.48
N GLN A 99 11.88 7.90 -6.71
CA GLN A 99 12.64 8.91 -5.96
C GLN A 99 13.21 10.04 -6.84
N ARG A 100 13.50 9.76 -8.12
CA ARG A 100 13.98 10.78 -9.08
C ARG A 100 12.86 11.63 -9.69
N ALA A 101 11.66 11.06 -9.83
CA ALA A 101 10.57 11.71 -10.55
C ALA A 101 9.60 12.45 -9.61
N ALA A 102 9.36 11.88 -8.43
CA ALA A 102 8.36 12.34 -7.48
C ALA A 102 8.97 13.24 -6.40
N ASP A 103 8.15 14.17 -5.86
CA ASP A 103 8.49 14.84 -4.60
C ASP A 103 7.92 14.04 -3.44
N LEU A 104 8.76 13.15 -2.91
CA LEU A 104 8.42 12.25 -1.81
C LEU A 104 8.48 12.94 -0.44
N SER A 105 8.80 14.24 -0.36
CA SER A 105 8.73 15.03 0.87
C SER A 105 7.41 15.80 1.00
N PHE A 106 6.57 15.73 -0.02
CA PHE A 106 5.28 16.42 -0.11
C PHE A 106 5.39 17.96 -0.01
N SER A 107 6.55 18.52 -0.38
CA SER A 107 6.82 19.97 -0.24
C SER A 107 5.93 20.84 -1.14
N PHE A 108 5.36 20.25 -2.19
CA PHE A 108 4.39 20.90 -3.08
C PHE A 108 2.98 21.07 -2.47
N VAL A 109 2.70 20.49 -1.30
CA VAL A 109 1.42 20.64 -0.58
C VAL A 109 1.55 21.74 0.48
N PRO A 110 0.91 22.91 0.31
CA PRO A 110 1.05 24.01 1.27
C PRO A 110 0.65 23.61 2.70
N CYS A 111 1.48 23.95 3.69
CA CYS A 111 1.22 23.71 5.10
C CYS A 111 1.91 24.76 5.98
N ALA A 112 1.28 25.11 7.11
CA ALA A 112 1.93 25.93 8.15
C ALA A 112 2.90 25.12 9.04
N GLY A 113 2.95 23.79 8.87
CA GLY A 113 3.81 22.87 9.60
C GLY A 113 4.27 21.72 8.71
N ARG A 114 4.27 20.49 9.24
CA ARG A 114 4.62 19.29 8.47
C ARG A 114 3.37 18.46 8.16
N TRP A 115 3.41 17.80 7.02
CA TRP A 115 2.48 16.75 6.67
C TRP A 115 2.98 15.41 7.19
N ILE A 116 2.07 14.64 7.78
CA ILE A 116 2.29 13.26 8.19
C ILE A 116 1.55 12.35 7.23
N PRO A 117 2.22 11.47 6.46
CA PRO A 117 1.55 10.49 5.64
C PRO A 117 1.01 9.39 6.54
N ILE A 118 -0.29 9.15 6.45
CA ILE A 118 -1.02 8.25 7.34
C ILE A 118 -1.60 7.04 6.60
N ASP A 119 -1.77 7.15 5.28
CA ASP A 119 -2.14 6.04 4.41
C ASP A 119 -1.69 6.30 2.97
N ALA A 120 -1.56 5.24 2.18
CA ALA A 120 -1.31 5.34 0.75
C ALA A 120 -1.99 4.21 -0.02
N ARG A 121 -2.67 4.57 -1.12
CA ARG A 121 -3.36 3.64 -2.03
C ARG A 121 -3.27 4.18 -3.44
N ASP A 122 -3.06 3.30 -4.42
CA ASP A 122 -3.00 3.62 -5.86
C ASP A 122 -2.05 4.75 -6.27
N GLY A 123 -0.93 4.88 -5.56
CA GLY A 123 0.05 5.96 -5.77
C GLY A 123 -0.35 7.31 -5.18
N ARG A 124 -1.49 7.39 -4.49
CA ARG A 124 -1.88 8.56 -3.68
C ARG A 124 -1.43 8.39 -2.24
N VAL A 125 -1.22 9.51 -1.58
CA VAL A 125 -0.88 9.58 -0.17
C VAL A 125 -1.89 10.47 0.53
N LEU A 126 -2.44 9.96 1.64
CA LEU A 126 -3.26 10.74 2.55
C LEU A 126 -2.34 11.33 3.62
N LEU A 127 -2.42 12.65 3.74
CA LEU A 127 -1.64 13.47 4.64
C LEU A 127 -2.54 14.04 5.73
N GLU A 128 -2.05 14.05 6.97
CA GLU A 128 -2.65 14.75 8.09
C GLU A 128 -1.67 15.80 8.61
N SER A 129 -2.17 17.00 8.92
CA SER A 129 -1.32 18.06 9.44
C SER A 129 -0.81 17.72 10.85
N GLU A 130 0.48 17.96 11.08
CA GLU A 130 1.09 17.83 12.41
C GLU A 130 0.50 18.86 13.40
N THR A 131 0.01 20.00 12.93
CA THR A 131 -0.53 21.11 13.75
C THR A 131 -1.81 20.77 14.52
N MET A 132 -2.24 19.51 14.51
CA MET A 132 -3.40 18.98 15.25
C MET A 132 -4.74 19.63 14.87
N GLY A 133 -4.82 20.38 13.76
CA GLY A 133 -6.02 21.09 13.32
C GLY A 133 -7.14 20.22 12.73
N GLY A 134 -6.89 18.92 12.54
CA GLY A 134 -7.80 18.02 11.83
C GLY A 134 -7.86 18.30 10.33
N ASP A 135 -6.84 18.95 9.79
CA ASP A 135 -6.71 19.26 8.37
C ASP A 135 -6.06 18.07 7.63
N PHE A 136 -6.65 17.71 6.50
CA PHE A 136 -6.21 16.59 5.67
C PHE A 136 -5.96 17.05 4.24
N ALA A 137 -5.00 16.40 3.58
CA ALA A 137 -4.80 16.54 2.15
C ALA A 137 -4.59 15.15 1.53
N VAL A 138 -5.07 14.95 0.32
CA VAL A 138 -4.66 13.82 -0.52
C VAL A 138 -3.70 14.37 -1.56
N CYS A 139 -2.58 13.70 -1.79
CA CYS A 139 -1.62 14.12 -2.80
C CYS A 139 -1.16 12.96 -3.69
N ASP A 140 -0.78 13.32 -4.92
CA ASP A 140 -0.08 12.47 -5.86
C ASP A 140 1.35 13.00 -5.96
N PRO A 141 2.33 12.32 -5.33
CA PRO A 141 3.71 12.79 -5.29
C PRO A 141 4.40 12.74 -6.66
N VAL A 142 3.89 11.94 -7.61
CA VAL A 142 4.45 11.82 -8.97
C VAL A 142 4.01 13.01 -9.84
N SER A 143 2.71 13.31 -9.85
CA SER A 143 2.16 14.43 -10.63
C SER A 143 2.23 15.78 -9.89
N ARG A 144 2.65 15.78 -8.61
CA ARG A 144 2.73 16.95 -7.71
C ARG A 144 1.39 17.68 -7.60
N ARG A 145 0.30 16.92 -7.60
CA ARG A 145 -1.07 17.43 -7.43
C ARG A 145 -1.58 17.08 -6.04
N TYR A 146 -2.48 17.91 -5.54
CA TYR A 146 -3.06 17.72 -4.23
C TYR A 146 -4.51 18.20 -4.19
N LEU A 147 -5.23 17.69 -3.20
CA LEU A 147 -6.60 18.05 -2.87
C LEU A 147 -6.69 18.25 -1.36
N PHE A 148 -7.02 19.46 -0.91
CA PHE A 148 -7.36 19.70 0.49
C PHE A 148 -8.75 19.16 0.79
N LEU A 149 -8.86 18.46 1.91
CA LEU A 149 -10.17 18.03 2.39
C LEU A 149 -10.76 19.13 3.27
N PRO A 150 -12.08 19.41 3.16
CA PRO A 150 -12.75 20.27 4.12
C PRO A 150 -12.65 19.66 5.53
N ARG A 151 -12.83 20.48 6.56
CA ARG A 151 -12.88 19.97 7.93
C ARG A 151 -14.06 19.03 8.13
N ILE A 152 -13.85 17.99 8.94
CA ILE A 152 -14.88 17.00 9.24
C ILE A 152 -16.01 17.68 10.06
N PRO A 153 -17.27 17.62 9.59
CA PRO A 153 -18.37 18.31 10.26
C PRO A 153 -18.58 17.88 11.72
N GLY A 154 -18.60 18.85 12.64
CA GLY A 154 -18.88 18.62 14.06
C GLY A 154 -17.83 17.80 14.80
N HIS A 155 -16.63 17.64 14.24
CA HIS A 155 -15.52 16.96 14.92
C HIS A 155 -14.45 18.00 15.29
N PRO A 156 -14.30 18.34 16.58
CA PRO A 156 -13.27 19.28 17.00
C PRO A 156 -11.88 18.66 16.79
N ALA A 157 -10.96 19.47 16.26
CA ALA A 157 -9.56 19.14 15.99
C ALA A 157 -8.84 18.42 17.16
N ALA A 158 -9.22 18.75 18.39
CA ALA A 158 -8.65 18.21 19.62
C ALA A 158 -8.93 16.72 19.90
N GLN A 159 -9.72 16.03 19.06
CA GLN A 159 -10.26 14.71 19.39
C GLN A 159 -9.55 13.53 18.69
N ARG A 160 -8.26 13.69 18.32
CA ARG A 160 -7.41 12.61 17.76
C ARG A 160 -7.48 11.30 18.56
N CYS A 161 -7.57 11.37 19.90
CA CYS A 161 -7.57 10.19 20.78
C CYS A 161 -8.79 9.25 20.66
N ARG A 162 -9.82 9.61 19.88
CA ARG A 162 -11.06 8.81 19.74
C ARG A 162 -11.38 8.46 18.29
N ARG A 163 -10.40 8.53 17.41
CA ARG A 163 -10.55 8.28 15.98
C ARG A 163 -9.72 7.06 15.58
N LEU A 164 -10.27 6.23 14.70
CA LEU A 164 -9.50 5.25 13.94
C LEU A 164 -8.67 5.99 12.88
N GLU A 165 -7.52 5.42 12.51
CA GLU A 165 -6.67 6.02 11.50
C GLU A 165 -7.46 6.27 10.19
N PRO A 166 -7.44 7.50 9.67
CA PRO A 166 -8.04 7.82 8.38
C PRO A 166 -7.38 6.99 7.28
N PHE A 167 -8.15 6.59 6.27
CA PHE A 167 -7.61 5.82 5.15
C PHE A 167 -8.25 6.19 3.81
N LEU A 168 -7.51 5.92 2.74
CA LEU A 168 -7.95 6.09 1.36
C LEU A 168 -8.76 4.87 0.92
N VAL A 169 -9.88 5.14 0.28
CA VAL A 169 -10.65 4.14 -0.46
C VAL A 169 -10.47 4.45 -1.95
N PRO A 170 -9.86 3.53 -2.71
CA PRO A 170 -9.65 3.73 -4.14
C PRO A 170 -10.96 3.75 -4.93
N ALA A 171 -10.90 4.27 -6.16
CA ALA A 171 -12.01 4.19 -7.10
C ALA A 171 -12.37 2.73 -7.37
N SER A 172 -13.67 2.46 -7.53
CA SER A 172 -14.10 1.19 -8.10
C SER A 172 -13.77 1.13 -9.59
N ASN A 173 -13.81 -0.08 -10.19
CA ASN A 173 -13.57 -0.25 -11.63
C ASN A 173 -14.59 0.50 -12.52
N GLU A 174 -15.72 0.91 -11.96
CA GLU A 174 -16.80 1.63 -12.65
C GLU A 174 -16.68 3.16 -12.49
N GLU A 175 -15.86 3.62 -11.55
CA GLU A 175 -15.66 5.03 -11.26
C GLU A 175 -14.49 5.61 -12.08
N PRO A 176 -14.49 6.92 -12.36
CA PRO A 176 -13.33 7.60 -12.92
C PRO A 176 -12.07 7.31 -12.10
N GLU A 177 -10.93 7.12 -12.76
CA GLU A 177 -9.68 6.83 -12.05
C GLU A 177 -9.32 7.91 -11.03
N THR A 178 -9.68 9.18 -11.25
CA THR A 178 -9.43 10.29 -10.33
C THR A 178 -10.34 10.28 -9.09
N SER A 179 -11.42 9.50 -9.09
CA SER A 179 -12.31 9.41 -7.95
C SER A 179 -11.61 8.81 -6.75
N LEU A 180 -11.89 9.34 -5.57
CA LEU A 180 -11.43 8.82 -4.29
C LEU A 180 -12.44 9.09 -3.21
N ARG A 181 -12.34 8.27 -2.17
CA ARG A 181 -12.97 8.54 -0.89
C ARG A 181 -11.94 8.51 0.22
N VAL A 182 -12.19 9.28 1.27
CA VAL A 182 -11.42 9.22 2.51
C VAL A 182 -12.38 8.89 3.63
N VAL A 183 -12.08 7.83 4.37
CA VAL A 183 -12.92 7.37 5.47
C VAL A 183 -12.24 7.71 6.79
N CYS A 184 -13.03 8.26 7.69
CA CYS A 184 -12.68 8.59 9.06
C CYS A 184 -13.69 7.93 9.98
N VAL A 185 -13.29 7.07 10.90
CA VAL A 185 -14.21 6.55 11.92
C VAL A 185 -13.86 7.16 13.26
N ALA A 186 -14.83 7.75 13.94
CA ALA A 186 -14.62 8.38 15.24
C ALA A 186 -15.71 7.99 16.24
N GLU A 187 -15.32 7.85 17.50
CA GLU A 187 -16.24 7.70 18.62
C GLU A 187 -16.81 9.06 19.03
N ARG A 188 -18.08 9.33 18.72
CA ARG A 188 -18.77 10.58 19.11
C ARG A 188 -19.20 10.58 20.56
N LYS A 189 -19.73 9.45 21.03
CA LYS A 189 -20.13 9.20 22.42
C LYS A 189 -19.55 7.86 22.85
N PRO A 190 -19.34 7.61 24.16
CA PRO A 190 -18.84 6.33 24.65
C PRO A 190 -19.61 5.14 24.03
N GLY A 191 -18.95 4.32 23.22
CA GLY A 191 -19.48 3.15 22.50
C GLY A 191 -20.14 3.44 21.14
N GLN A 192 -20.32 4.70 20.77
CA GLN A 192 -20.98 5.11 19.52
C GLN A 192 -19.96 5.58 18.48
N LEU A 193 -19.73 4.73 17.48
CA LEU A 193 -18.89 5.05 16.33
C LEU A 193 -19.71 5.71 15.21
N VAL A 194 -19.10 6.67 14.53
CA VAL A 194 -19.62 7.33 13.34
C VAL A 194 -18.51 7.35 12.30
N ALA A 195 -18.83 6.92 11.08
CA ALA A 195 -17.93 7.03 9.94
C ALA A 195 -18.26 8.29 9.14
N PHE A 196 -17.25 9.12 8.89
CA PHE A 196 -17.31 10.23 7.95
C PHE A 196 -16.62 9.81 6.67
N VAL A 197 -17.29 10.03 5.55
CA VAL A 197 -16.80 9.64 4.23
C VAL A 197 -16.73 10.88 3.36
N PHE A 198 -15.53 11.30 3.01
CA PHE A 198 -15.31 12.30 1.97
C PHE A 198 -15.39 11.63 0.60
N SER A 199 -15.99 12.30 -0.38
CA SER A 199 -15.94 11.90 -1.79
C SER A 199 -15.37 13.05 -2.62
N SER A 200 -14.42 12.75 -3.51
CA SER A 200 -13.90 13.73 -4.46
C SER A 200 -14.94 14.25 -5.44
N ASP A 201 -15.93 13.43 -5.79
CA ASP A 201 -16.93 13.77 -6.81
C ASP A 201 -17.88 14.86 -6.31
N THR A 202 -18.15 14.87 -4.99
CA THR A 202 -19.00 15.88 -4.35
C THR A 202 -18.21 16.97 -3.62
N GLY A 203 -16.93 16.71 -3.31
CA GLY A 203 -16.09 17.57 -2.49
C GLY A 203 -16.57 17.72 -1.04
N ARG A 204 -17.41 16.80 -0.54
CA ARG A 204 -18.09 16.91 0.76
C ARG A 204 -17.94 15.66 1.61
N TRP A 205 -18.04 15.85 2.92
CA TRP A 205 -18.18 14.75 3.88
C TRP A 205 -19.65 14.35 4.02
N GLY A 206 -19.92 13.06 3.87
CA GLY A 206 -21.11 12.40 4.40
C GLY A 206 -20.84 11.77 5.77
N SER A 207 -21.88 11.29 6.44
CA SER A 207 -21.76 10.54 7.70
C SER A 207 -22.63 9.29 7.68
N LEU A 208 -22.13 8.20 8.23
CA LEU A 208 -22.78 6.92 8.38
C LEU A 208 -22.70 6.49 9.84
N THR A 209 -23.80 6.00 10.40
CA THR A 209 -23.77 5.37 11.72
C THR A 209 -23.13 3.99 11.60
N VAL A 210 -22.28 3.67 12.57
CA VAL A 210 -21.71 2.33 12.69
C VAL A 210 -22.61 1.56 13.65
N ASP A 211 -23.46 0.70 13.09
CA ASP A 211 -24.45 -0.06 13.85
C ASP A 211 -23.83 -1.31 14.52
N VAL A 212 -22.61 -1.16 15.04
CA VAL A 212 -21.86 -2.21 15.74
C VAL A 212 -21.56 -1.74 17.16
N SER A 213 -22.02 -2.49 18.15
CA SER A 213 -21.71 -2.22 19.55
C SER A 213 -20.25 -2.54 19.85
N VAL A 214 -19.48 -1.51 20.21
CA VAL A 214 -18.11 -1.63 20.71
C VAL A 214 -18.03 -1.16 22.17
N PRO A 215 -17.11 -1.70 22.99
CA PRO A 215 -16.90 -1.19 24.33
C PRO A 215 -16.55 0.31 24.29
N PRO A 216 -17.06 1.11 25.23
CA PRO A 216 -16.74 2.53 25.27
C PRO A 216 -15.24 2.80 25.38
N SER A 217 -14.75 3.75 24.57
CA SER A 217 -13.34 4.16 24.54
C SER A 217 -12.37 2.99 24.31
N CYS A 218 -12.83 1.94 23.62
CA CYS A 218 -11.96 0.86 23.18
C CYS A 218 -10.89 1.37 22.20
N LYS A 219 -9.72 0.76 22.26
CA LYS A 219 -8.66 1.00 21.28
C LYS A 219 -8.85 0.04 20.11
N PHE A 220 -8.49 0.48 18.92
CA PHE A 220 -8.49 -0.37 17.73
C PHE A 220 -7.04 -0.67 17.35
N SER A 221 -6.80 -1.83 16.73
CA SER A 221 -5.55 -2.03 15.98
C SER A 221 -5.45 -1.03 14.83
N TRP A 222 -4.29 -1.00 14.16
CA TRP A 222 -4.21 -0.41 12.83
C TRP A 222 -5.22 -1.08 11.88
N SER A 223 -5.66 -0.32 10.89
CA SER A 223 -6.45 -0.85 9.80
C SER A 223 -5.65 -1.89 9.02
N SER A 224 -6.37 -2.87 8.51
CA SER A 224 -5.87 -3.81 7.51
C SER A 224 -6.84 -3.79 6.34
N TYR A 225 -6.33 -3.56 5.13
CA TYR A 225 -7.16 -3.44 3.95
C TYR A 225 -7.02 -4.68 3.08
N GLY A 226 -8.11 -5.30 2.66
CA GLY A 226 -8.09 -6.46 1.77
C GLY A 226 -9.39 -6.59 1.00
N PHE A 227 -9.31 -6.93 -0.29
CA PHE A 227 -10.46 -7.23 -1.17
C PHE A 227 -11.60 -6.19 -1.21
N GLY A 228 -11.30 -4.91 -0.94
CA GLY A 228 -12.31 -3.85 -0.92
C GLY A 228 -12.97 -3.67 0.45
N SER A 229 -12.38 -4.23 1.50
CA SER A 229 -12.82 -4.09 2.87
C SER A 229 -11.67 -3.64 3.76
N CYS A 230 -12.00 -2.90 4.81
CA CYS A 230 -11.05 -2.45 5.82
C CYS A 230 -11.41 -3.04 7.18
N TYR A 231 -10.44 -3.54 7.93
CA TYR A 231 -10.66 -4.27 9.17
C TYR A 231 -9.82 -3.77 10.33
N TRP A 232 -10.43 -3.80 11.53
CA TRP A 232 -9.81 -3.41 12.79
C TRP A 232 -10.12 -4.42 13.88
N LYS A 233 -9.10 -4.83 14.62
CA LYS A 233 -9.26 -5.60 15.86
C LYS A 233 -9.65 -4.66 16.99
N VAL A 234 -10.71 -4.99 17.69
CA VAL A 234 -11.16 -4.25 18.87
C VAL A 234 -10.37 -4.72 20.08
N THR A 235 -9.47 -3.87 20.58
CA THR A 235 -8.54 -4.20 21.67
C THR A 235 -9.29 -4.62 22.93
N GLY A 236 -8.81 -5.68 23.59
CA GLY A 236 -9.44 -6.22 24.80
C GLY A 236 -10.70 -7.05 24.52
N SER A 237 -11.06 -7.25 23.26
CA SER A 237 -12.15 -8.13 22.87
C SER A 237 -11.68 -9.13 21.81
N ASN A 238 -12.50 -10.13 21.56
CA ASN A 238 -12.31 -11.10 20.48
C ASN A 238 -13.10 -10.69 19.23
N LYS A 239 -13.22 -9.39 18.93
CA LYS A 239 -14.01 -8.89 17.80
C LYS A 239 -13.15 -8.23 16.74
N LEU A 240 -13.47 -8.48 15.49
CA LEU A 240 -13.05 -7.67 14.34
C LEU A 240 -14.22 -6.81 13.88
N LEU A 241 -13.95 -5.53 13.67
CA LEU A 241 -14.83 -4.61 12.95
C LEU A 241 -14.37 -4.59 11.49
N GLY A 242 -15.29 -4.75 10.55
CA GLY A 242 -15.04 -4.62 9.12
C GLY A 242 -15.89 -3.51 8.52
N LEU A 243 -15.36 -2.82 7.52
CA LEU A 243 -16.09 -1.92 6.64
C LEU A 243 -15.92 -2.42 5.20
N ASP A 244 -17.00 -2.82 4.56
CA ASP A 244 -17.00 -3.00 3.10
C ASP A 244 -16.97 -1.61 2.45
N THR A 245 -15.93 -1.30 1.69
CA THR A 245 -15.71 0.06 1.17
C THR A 245 -16.50 0.36 -0.10
N ARG A 246 -17.22 -0.62 -0.66
CA ARG A 246 -18.08 -0.44 -1.83
C ARG A 246 -19.50 -0.09 -1.39
N SER A 247 -20.06 -0.91 -0.52
CA SER A 247 -21.39 -0.73 0.06
C SER A 247 -21.40 0.26 1.23
N MET A 248 -20.23 0.56 1.81
CA MET A 248 -20.07 1.38 3.01
C MET A 248 -20.84 0.83 4.23
N VAL A 249 -20.93 -0.49 4.33
CA VAL A 249 -21.61 -1.19 5.43
C VAL A 249 -20.59 -1.73 6.43
N PHE A 250 -20.82 -1.42 7.71
CA PHE A 250 -20.04 -1.99 8.80
C PHE A 250 -20.55 -3.38 9.18
N SER A 251 -19.62 -4.27 9.48
CA SER A 251 -19.89 -5.61 10.00
C SER A 251 -18.99 -5.89 11.18
N SER A 252 -19.36 -6.87 12.00
CA SER A 252 -18.47 -7.37 13.05
C SER A 252 -18.52 -8.88 13.10
N PHE A 253 -17.41 -9.48 13.50
CA PHE A 253 -17.34 -10.92 13.68
C PHE A 253 -16.37 -11.28 14.80
N ASP A 254 -16.63 -12.44 15.40
CA ASP A 254 -15.80 -12.96 16.47
C ASP A 254 -14.55 -13.67 15.91
N ILE A 255 -13.42 -13.42 16.57
CA ILE A 255 -12.13 -14.07 16.39
C ILE A 255 -11.99 -15.07 17.55
N PRO A 256 -11.30 -16.22 17.42
CA PRO A 256 -11.20 -17.17 18.53
C PRO A 256 -10.50 -16.55 19.75
N SER A 257 -10.93 -16.99 20.93
CA SER A 257 -10.30 -16.59 22.19
C SER A 257 -8.83 -17.00 22.25
N GLY A 258 -8.01 -16.19 22.92
CA GLY A 258 -6.55 -16.37 22.99
C GLY A 258 -5.77 -15.56 21.95
N TYR A 259 -6.33 -15.37 20.75
CA TYR A 259 -5.74 -14.48 19.75
C TYR A 259 -5.89 -13.00 20.12
N GLY A 260 -6.86 -12.64 20.99
CA GLY A 260 -7.02 -11.29 21.54
C GLY A 260 -5.77 -10.77 22.29
N GLN A 261 -4.98 -11.66 22.90
CA GLN A 261 -3.77 -11.30 23.65
C GLN A 261 -2.49 -11.33 22.79
N GLN A 262 -2.50 -12.02 21.65
CA GLN A 262 -1.35 -12.11 20.75
C GLN A 262 -1.43 -11.00 19.70
N ASP A 263 -0.27 -10.51 19.27
CA ASP A 263 -0.17 -9.58 18.16
C ASP A 263 -0.64 -10.32 16.90
N SER A 264 -1.72 -9.83 16.28
CA SER A 264 -2.40 -10.53 15.17
C SER A 264 -3.05 -9.55 14.21
N VAL A 265 -2.96 -9.85 12.92
CA VAL A 265 -3.63 -9.11 11.85
C VAL A 265 -4.58 -10.06 11.12
N VAL A 266 -5.80 -9.60 10.83
CA VAL A 266 -6.78 -10.35 10.05
C VAL A 266 -7.03 -9.60 8.75
N VAL A 267 -6.92 -10.30 7.62
CA VAL A 267 -7.19 -9.74 6.30
C VAL A 267 -8.21 -10.60 5.57
N GLU A 268 -9.02 -9.97 4.74
CA GLU A 268 -9.84 -10.70 3.77
C GLU A 268 -8.94 -11.35 2.72
N ALA A 269 -9.34 -12.53 2.28
CA ALA A 269 -8.75 -13.30 1.21
C ALA A 269 -9.80 -13.55 0.13
N ALA A 270 -9.36 -14.08 -1.01
CA ALA A 270 -10.25 -14.45 -2.10
C ALA A 270 -11.45 -15.29 -1.61
N GLU A 271 -12.59 -15.09 -2.27
CA GLU A 271 -13.85 -15.80 -1.99
C GLU A 271 -14.45 -15.49 -0.61
N GLY A 272 -14.20 -14.29 -0.06
CA GLY A 272 -14.77 -13.84 1.22
C GLY A 272 -14.23 -14.61 2.43
N ARG A 273 -13.12 -15.34 2.27
CA ARG A 273 -12.46 -16.05 3.36
C ARG A 273 -11.60 -15.07 4.15
N PHE A 274 -11.39 -15.36 5.42
CA PHE A 274 -10.48 -14.57 6.25
C PHE A 274 -9.18 -15.32 6.50
N ARG A 275 -8.06 -14.58 6.42
CA ARG A 275 -6.73 -15.02 6.85
C ARG A 275 -6.36 -14.28 8.11
N MET A 276 -5.75 -14.98 9.05
CA MET A 276 -5.20 -14.42 10.26
C MET A 276 -3.71 -14.71 10.30
N PHE A 277 -2.94 -13.69 10.61
CA PHE A 277 -1.51 -13.74 10.83
C PHE A 277 -1.25 -13.49 12.30
N THR A 278 -0.40 -14.32 12.90
CA THR A 278 -0.02 -14.20 14.32
C THR A 278 1.49 -14.29 14.46
N LEU A 279 2.06 -13.37 15.24
CA LEU A 279 3.48 -13.36 15.53
C LEU A 279 3.77 -14.08 16.84
N HIS A 280 4.71 -15.01 16.80
CA HIS A 280 5.26 -15.66 17.98
C HIS A 280 6.73 -15.29 18.11
N ASN A 281 7.02 -14.40 19.06
CA ASN A 281 8.39 -13.99 19.39
C ASN A 281 8.89 -14.77 20.61
N SER A 282 10.09 -15.34 20.52
CA SER A 282 10.78 -15.96 21.65
C SER A 282 12.07 -15.20 21.93
N MET A 283 12.10 -14.52 23.09
CA MET A 283 13.29 -13.81 23.56
C MET A 283 14.42 -14.81 23.88
N ILE A 284 14.09 -15.98 24.44
CA ILE A 284 15.07 -17.00 24.85
C ILE A 284 15.84 -17.55 23.65
N SER A 285 15.14 -17.85 22.56
CA SER A 285 15.76 -18.43 21.36
C SER A 285 16.11 -17.39 20.29
N ALA A 286 15.92 -16.10 20.57
CA ALA A 286 16.04 -14.99 19.62
C ALA A 286 15.40 -15.29 18.24
N ALA A 287 14.22 -15.94 18.27
CA ALA A 287 13.55 -16.45 17.08
C ALA A 287 12.10 -16.01 17.06
N SER A 288 11.65 -15.64 15.87
CA SER A 288 10.27 -15.24 15.63
C SER A 288 9.65 -16.07 14.51
N TYR A 289 8.37 -16.37 14.67
CA TYR A 289 7.60 -17.12 13.69
C TYR A 289 6.33 -16.36 13.34
N LEU A 290 6.02 -16.32 12.05
CA LEU A 290 4.73 -15.88 11.55
C LEU A 290 3.87 -17.12 11.29
N VAL A 291 2.70 -17.18 11.91
CA VAL A 291 1.72 -18.24 11.72
C VAL A 291 0.56 -17.69 10.91
N HIS A 292 0.21 -18.39 9.84
CA HIS A 292 -0.91 -18.08 8.96
C HIS A 292 -2.02 -19.12 9.16
N ALA A 293 -3.22 -18.65 9.51
CA ALA A 293 -4.42 -19.44 9.64
C ALA A 293 -5.54 -18.93 8.73
N VAL A 294 -6.36 -19.83 8.21
CA VAL A 294 -7.52 -19.51 7.36
C VAL A 294 -8.79 -19.90 8.09
N ARG A 295 -9.80 -19.03 8.03
CA ARG A 295 -11.14 -19.33 8.53
C ARG A 295 -11.84 -20.31 7.60
N VAL A 296 -12.29 -21.43 8.15
CA VAL A 296 -13.11 -22.43 7.46
C VAL A 296 -14.47 -22.46 8.13
N ILE A 297 -15.51 -22.16 7.35
CA ILE A 297 -16.91 -22.29 7.77
C ILE A 297 -17.30 -23.75 7.52
N ARG A 298 -17.59 -24.51 8.57
CA ARG A 298 -18.15 -25.86 8.44
C ARG A 298 -19.68 -25.78 8.27
N GLU A 299 -20.27 -26.82 7.70
CA GLU A 299 -21.72 -26.95 7.47
C GLU A 299 -22.54 -26.75 8.76
N GLU A 300 -21.96 -27.05 9.93
CA GLU A 300 -22.58 -26.87 11.26
C GLU A 300 -22.55 -25.41 11.77
N GLY A 301 -22.12 -24.44 10.95
CA GLY A 301 -22.00 -23.02 11.33
C GLY A 301 -20.82 -22.70 12.26
N ASN A 302 -20.09 -23.72 12.73
CA ASN A 302 -18.91 -23.54 13.57
C ASN A 302 -17.72 -23.02 12.74
N ASN A 303 -17.23 -21.83 13.12
CA ASN A 303 -16.05 -21.20 12.53
C ASN A 303 -14.78 -21.80 13.14
N LEU A 304 -14.03 -22.58 12.36
CA LEU A 304 -12.73 -23.12 12.77
C LEU A 304 -11.61 -22.42 12.02
N TRP A 305 -10.57 -21.99 12.74
CA TRP A 305 -9.35 -21.45 12.14
C TRP A 305 -8.34 -22.56 11.99
N GLN A 306 -7.96 -22.84 10.75
CA GLN A 306 -6.97 -23.86 10.43
C GLN A 306 -5.64 -23.21 10.13
N VAL A 307 -4.61 -23.53 10.92
CA VAL A 307 -3.23 -23.16 10.61
C VAL A 307 -2.85 -23.80 9.27
N LYS A 308 -2.47 -22.98 8.30
CA LYS A 308 -2.04 -23.43 6.96
C LYS A 308 -0.53 -23.44 6.82
N ARG A 309 0.15 -22.44 7.38
CA ARG A 309 1.59 -22.30 7.25
C ARG A 309 2.21 -21.64 8.47
N ARG A 310 3.46 -22.00 8.74
CA ARG A 310 4.32 -21.33 9.70
C ARG A 310 5.63 -20.99 9.00
N VAL A 311 6.05 -19.74 9.08
CA VAL A 311 7.30 -19.25 8.49
C VAL A 311 8.20 -18.75 9.61
N ARG A 312 9.48 -19.15 9.57
CA ARG A 312 10.50 -18.60 10.45
C ARG A 312 10.92 -17.24 9.88
N LEU A 313 10.82 -16.20 10.71
CA LEU A 313 11.26 -14.87 10.34
C LEU A 313 12.79 -14.74 10.50
N PRO A 314 13.43 -13.75 9.87
CA PRO A 314 14.86 -13.49 10.03
C PRO A 314 15.27 -13.49 11.50
N SER A 315 16.33 -14.23 11.83
CA SER A 315 16.90 -14.25 13.18
C SER A 315 17.40 -12.87 13.59
N GLN A 316 17.63 -12.67 14.89
CA GLN A 316 18.12 -11.42 15.49
C GLN A 316 17.08 -10.30 15.59
N TYR A 317 15.85 -10.52 15.16
CA TYR A 317 14.78 -9.54 15.27
C TYR A 317 13.62 -10.09 16.09
N ILE A 318 13.04 -9.22 16.90
CA ILE A 318 11.72 -9.39 17.50
C ILE A 318 10.75 -8.58 16.65
N PHE A 319 9.70 -9.23 16.17
CA PHE A 319 8.81 -8.65 15.19
C PHE A 319 7.52 -8.15 15.81
N SER A 320 7.02 -7.03 15.31
CA SER A 320 5.63 -6.61 15.47
C SER A 320 5.04 -6.37 14.08
N PHE A 321 3.72 -6.40 13.96
CA PHE A 321 3.09 -5.84 12.76
C PHE A 321 3.34 -4.33 12.70
N ALA A 322 3.16 -3.75 11.51
CA ALA A 322 3.18 -2.30 11.32
C ALA A 322 2.09 -1.83 10.33
N ASP A 323 1.76 -2.64 9.32
CA ASP A 323 0.72 -2.33 8.33
C ASP A 323 0.25 -3.60 7.60
N ALA A 324 -0.87 -3.53 6.88
CA ALA A 324 -1.34 -4.59 6.00
C ALA A 324 -2.16 -4.04 4.81
N THR A 325 -1.79 -4.47 3.61
CA THR A 325 -2.53 -4.21 2.37
C THR A 325 -3.21 -5.48 1.86
N ASP A 326 -3.75 -5.44 0.66
CA ASP A 326 -4.41 -6.54 -0.05
C ASP A 326 -3.47 -7.71 -0.39
N LYS A 327 -2.16 -7.46 -0.51
CA LYS A 327 -1.16 -8.45 -0.95
C LYS A 327 -0.01 -8.65 0.03
N HIS A 328 0.29 -7.63 0.84
CA HIS A 328 1.47 -7.63 1.69
C HIS A 328 1.12 -7.30 3.13
N LEU A 329 1.78 -8.01 4.03
CA LEU A 329 1.94 -7.64 5.42
C LEU A 329 3.21 -6.82 5.58
N LEU A 330 3.18 -5.77 6.40
CA LEU A 330 4.39 -5.10 6.86
C LEU A 330 4.72 -5.55 8.28
N LEU A 331 5.92 -6.09 8.42
CA LEU A 331 6.51 -6.45 9.68
C LEU A 331 7.66 -5.48 10.01
N ARG A 332 7.72 -5.09 11.27
CA ARG A 332 8.83 -4.33 11.84
C ARG A 332 9.63 -5.25 12.74
N GLY A 333 10.88 -5.48 12.41
CA GLY A 333 11.85 -6.24 13.20
C GLY A 333 12.74 -5.30 14.00
N ILE A 334 12.65 -5.36 15.33
CA ILE A 334 13.54 -4.65 16.25
C ILE A 334 14.65 -5.61 16.66
N PRO A 335 15.94 -5.22 16.58
CA PRO A 335 17.04 -6.06 17.03
C PRO A 335 16.82 -6.56 18.46
N TRP A 336 16.88 -7.88 18.69
CA TRP A 336 16.51 -8.49 19.98
C TRP A 336 17.37 -8.00 21.16
N ASN A 337 18.60 -7.56 20.88
CA ASN A 337 19.58 -7.06 21.84
C ASN A 337 19.62 -5.53 21.93
N LEU A 338 18.72 -4.80 21.28
CA LEU A 338 18.75 -3.32 21.21
C LEU A 338 18.78 -2.66 22.61
N HIS A 339 18.18 -3.30 23.62
CA HIS A 339 18.19 -2.83 25.01
C HIS A 339 19.43 -3.24 25.81
N LEU A 340 20.17 -4.26 25.37
CA LEU A 340 21.35 -4.77 26.07
C LEU A 340 22.60 -3.97 25.71
N GLU A 341 22.68 -3.49 24.47
CA GLU A 341 23.80 -2.67 24.00
C GLU A 341 23.25 -1.48 23.19
N PRO A 342 22.80 -0.40 23.85
CA PRO A 342 22.34 0.81 23.17
C PRO A 342 23.42 1.41 22.24
N SER A 343 24.67 1.02 22.47
CA SER A 343 25.87 1.49 21.80
C SER A 343 26.43 0.52 20.76
N THR A 344 25.66 -0.42 20.19
CA THR A 344 26.10 -1.06 18.93
C THR A 344 25.79 -0.14 17.75
N PRO A 345 26.78 0.62 17.21
CA PRO A 345 26.58 1.45 16.02
C PRO A 345 26.40 0.53 14.81
N GLY A 346 25.16 0.13 14.52
CA GLY A 346 24.85 -0.66 13.32
C GLY A 346 23.59 -1.52 13.36
N ALA A 347 22.86 -1.57 14.48
CA ALA A 347 21.66 -2.39 14.56
C ALA A 347 20.44 -1.63 14.00
N ASP A 348 20.31 -1.61 12.67
CA ASP A 348 19.14 -1.02 12.02
C ASP A 348 17.88 -1.85 12.29
N ILE A 349 16.78 -1.16 12.63
CA ILE A 349 15.43 -1.71 12.67
C ILE A 349 15.07 -2.10 11.24
N GLY A 350 14.76 -3.38 11.04
CA GLY A 350 14.41 -3.89 9.73
C GLY A 350 12.92 -3.76 9.47
N TYR A 351 12.54 -3.33 8.28
CA TYR A 351 11.16 -3.41 7.80
C TYR A 351 11.08 -4.47 6.73
N PHE A 352 10.11 -5.37 6.85
CA PHE A 352 9.99 -6.57 6.03
C PHE A 352 8.57 -6.68 5.49
N SER A 353 8.44 -6.96 4.20
CA SER A 353 7.18 -7.36 3.59
C SER A 353 7.00 -8.87 3.70
N VAL A 354 5.75 -9.31 3.87
CA VAL A 354 5.36 -10.71 3.66
C VAL A 354 4.24 -10.76 2.65
N GLU A 355 4.49 -11.35 1.49
CA GLU A 355 3.46 -11.55 0.46
C GLU A 355 2.53 -12.70 0.86
N PHE A 356 1.21 -12.50 0.80
CA PHE A 356 0.24 -13.38 1.44
C PHE A 356 0.11 -14.78 0.80
N GLU A 357 0.36 -14.94 -0.49
CA GLU A 357 0.20 -16.24 -1.19
C GLU A 357 1.44 -17.11 -1.03
N SER A 358 2.59 -16.58 -1.39
CA SER A 358 3.89 -17.23 -1.36
C SER A 358 4.48 -17.30 0.04
N MET A 359 4.04 -16.44 0.96
CA MET A 359 4.59 -16.23 2.30
C MET A 359 6.10 -15.93 2.30
N GLN A 360 6.59 -15.37 1.19
CA GLN A 360 7.96 -14.91 1.06
C GLN A 360 8.15 -13.68 1.94
N VAL A 361 9.26 -13.67 2.68
CA VAL A 361 9.64 -12.58 3.59
C VAL A 361 10.80 -11.84 2.95
N GLU A 362 10.58 -10.58 2.61
CA GLU A 362 11.60 -9.75 1.96
C GLU A 362 11.89 -8.53 2.81
N LYS A 363 13.18 -8.19 2.98
CA LYS A 363 13.56 -6.94 3.66
C LYS A 363 13.36 -5.78 2.69
N ILE A 364 12.60 -4.78 3.10
CA ILE A 364 12.34 -3.55 2.33
C ILE A 364 13.49 -2.57 2.55
N CYS A 365 13.83 -2.29 3.81
CA CYS A 365 14.92 -1.39 4.19
C CYS A 365 15.35 -1.60 5.66
N GLY A 366 16.45 -0.96 6.06
CA GLY A 366 16.89 -0.81 7.45
C GLY A 366 16.90 0.65 7.89
N ILE A 367 16.41 0.94 9.10
CA ILE A 367 16.29 2.31 9.62
C ILE A 367 16.75 2.37 11.08
N ARG A 368 17.50 3.40 11.44
CA ARG A 368 18.06 3.54 12.79
C ARG A 368 17.02 3.85 13.87
N ASN A 369 15.96 4.56 13.51
CA ASN A 369 14.95 5.03 14.46
C ASN A 369 13.68 4.22 14.33
N LEU A 370 13.00 3.99 15.46
CA LEU A 370 11.70 3.31 15.48
C LEU A 370 10.64 4.25 14.93
N LEU A 371 10.20 4.01 13.69
CA LEU A 371 9.23 4.88 13.03
C LEU A 371 7.91 4.15 12.79
N TYR A 372 6.83 4.92 12.84
CA TYR A 372 5.56 4.48 12.28
C TYR A 372 5.71 4.39 10.75
N ALA A 373 5.20 3.31 10.17
CA ALA A 373 5.38 3.02 8.75
C ALA A 373 4.10 2.48 8.13
N LYS A 374 3.78 2.98 6.93
CA LYS A 374 2.77 2.39 6.04
C LYS A 374 3.44 1.92 4.76
N LEU A 375 2.88 0.88 4.14
CA LEU A 375 3.35 0.42 2.83
C LEU A 375 3.01 1.46 1.75
N TYR A 376 3.97 1.76 0.89
CA TYR A 376 3.74 2.60 -0.29
C TYR A 376 3.86 1.76 -1.56
N THR A 377 2.72 1.53 -2.22
CA THR A 377 2.62 0.81 -3.49
C THR A 377 2.23 1.76 -4.60
N GLY A 378 2.82 1.59 -5.79
CA GLY A 378 2.48 2.40 -6.95
C GLY A 378 3.18 1.94 -8.21
N PHE A 379 2.71 2.39 -9.37
CA PHE A 379 3.39 2.10 -10.63
C PHE A 379 4.62 3.00 -10.81
N PRO A 380 5.64 2.55 -11.57
CA PRO A 380 6.75 3.41 -11.95
C PRO A 380 6.26 4.68 -12.65
N PRO A 381 6.91 5.84 -12.48
CA PRO A 381 6.43 7.13 -13.00
C PRO A 381 6.04 7.14 -14.49
N SER A 382 6.75 6.40 -15.34
CA SER A 382 6.46 6.29 -16.78
C SER A 382 5.21 5.46 -17.13
N LEU A 383 4.67 4.73 -16.15
CA LEU A 383 3.49 3.87 -16.27
C LEU A 383 2.37 4.33 -15.31
N SER A 384 2.53 5.50 -14.69
CA SER A 384 1.56 6.09 -13.77
C SER A 384 0.69 7.10 -14.50
N LEU A 385 -0.61 7.09 -14.20
CA LEU A 385 -1.56 8.12 -14.63
C LEU A 385 -1.71 9.16 -13.50
N PRO A 386 -1.85 10.46 -13.82
CA PRO A 386 -2.23 11.47 -12.85
C PRO A 386 -3.49 11.04 -12.13
N SER A 387 -3.45 11.07 -10.80
CA SER A 387 -4.47 10.44 -9.99
C SER A 387 -5.31 11.44 -9.17
N ILE A 388 -5.02 12.74 -9.30
CA ILE A 388 -5.76 13.85 -8.67
C ILE A 388 -6.14 14.89 -9.73
#